data_AF-A0A1C4KAI1-F1
#
_entry.id   AF-A0A1C4KAI1-F1
#
_cell.length_a   1.000
_cell.length_b   1.000
_cell.length_c   1.000
_cell.angle_alpha   90.00
_cell.angle_beta   90.00
_cell.angle_gamma   90.00
#
_symmetry.space_group_name_H-M   'P 1'
#
loop_
_entity.id
_entity.type
_entity.pdbx_description
1 polymer ?
#
loop_
_entity_poly.entity_id
_entity_poly.type
_entity_poly.pdbx_seq_one_letter_code
_entity_poly.pdbx_strand_id
1 'polypeptide(L)'
;MAFSRNSKAKPAEEGPVDPVPWETVFRFVVGSVERPRTPKQPRSVFGKPAVRVPTGGKDRPVLAPCAFLGSSSVAGLPSRPELTLYEDADAQRLLCWVDEPEEADGETRHTVRDAGGEVIGVLRRVPPKRPFKHTWRIEQPGRPEIVGRNEWASGSAGQVASRFAVRAAFEAVDSLFHAGTDEKTTGKARSLEWRADDKIVMTSEGSREVKIEATWLDRRLAFAFALVGDA
;
A
#
# COMPACT_ATOMS: atom_id res chain seq x y z
N MET A 1 44.16 -34.83 -16.15
CA MET A 1 43.20 -34.36 -15.13
C MET A 1 42.01 -33.74 -15.84
N ALA A 2 40.83 -34.35 -15.77
CA ALA A 2 39.62 -33.84 -16.42
C ALA A 2 38.76 -33.13 -15.36
N PHE A 3 38.60 -31.81 -15.50
CA PHE A 3 37.70 -31.03 -14.65
C PHE A 3 36.27 -31.23 -15.13
N SER A 4 35.48 -31.95 -14.35
CA SER A 4 34.03 -32.10 -14.56
C SER A 4 33.35 -30.75 -14.34
N ARG A 5 32.70 -30.23 -15.39
CA ARG A 5 31.87 -29.03 -15.30
C ARG A 5 30.60 -29.39 -14.54
N ASN A 6 30.52 -28.93 -13.30
CA ASN A 6 29.32 -29.01 -12.49
C ASN A 6 28.25 -28.09 -13.10
N SER A 7 27.39 -28.63 -13.97
CA SER A 7 26.23 -27.90 -14.50
C SER A 7 25.25 -27.69 -13.36
N LYS A 8 25.31 -26.52 -12.71
CA LYS A 8 24.23 -26.09 -11.81
C LYS A 8 22.94 -26.08 -12.62
N ALA A 9 22.03 -26.99 -12.29
CA ALA A 9 20.66 -26.96 -12.81
C ALA A 9 20.12 -25.55 -12.60
N LYS A 10 19.65 -24.93 -13.70
CA LYS A 10 18.94 -23.65 -13.64
C LYS A 10 17.74 -23.90 -12.69
N PRO A 11 17.58 -23.13 -11.60
CA PRO A 11 16.40 -23.26 -10.78
C PRO A 11 15.18 -23.09 -11.69
N ALA A 12 14.25 -24.03 -11.61
CA ALA A 12 13.01 -23.97 -12.37
C ALA A 12 12.39 -22.59 -12.19
N GLU A 13 12.04 -21.95 -13.30
CA GLU A 13 11.41 -20.64 -13.31
C GLU A 13 10.07 -20.79 -12.58
N GLU A 14 10.01 -20.33 -11.32
CA GLU A 14 8.79 -20.36 -10.53
C GLU A 14 7.74 -19.51 -11.27
N GLY A 15 6.57 -20.09 -11.50
CA GLY A 15 5.51 -19.46 -12.31
C GLY A 15 4.95 -18.16 -11.71
N PRO A 16 4.03 -17.51 -12.44
CA PRO A 16 3.34 -16.30 -11.98
C PRO A 16 2.72 -16.50 -10.59
N VAL A 17 2.70 -15.43 -9.78
CA VAL A 17 2.08 -15.47 -8.46
C VAL A 17 0.56 -15.31 -8.60
N ASP A 18 -0.19 -16.22 -8.01
CA ASP A 18 -1.65 -16.16 -8.02
C ASP A 18 -2.17 -14.91 -7.27
N PRO A 19 -3.16 -14.19 -7.84
CA PRO A 19 -3.75 -13.04 -7.17
C PRO A 19 -4.51 -13.39 -5.88
N VAL A 20 -4.50 -12.47 -4.92
CA VAL A 20 -5.26 -12.56 -3.67
C VAL A 20 -6.57 -11.75 -3.80
N PRO A 21 -7.72 -12.24 -3.31
CA PRO A 21 -8.97 -11.47 -3.29
C PRO A 21 -8.82 -10.18 -2.48
N TRP A 22 -9.01 -9.04 -3.13
CA TRP A 22 -8.70 -7.72 -2.57
C TRP A 22 -9.57 -7.36 -1.36
N GLU A 23 -10.78 -7.90 -1.27
CA GLU A 23 -11.76 -7.68 -0.19
C GLU A 23 -11.24 -8.19 1.15
N THR A 24 -10.39 -9.22 1.10
CA THR A 24 -9.83 -9.89 2.29
C THR A 24 -8.53 -9.26 2.78
N VAL A 25 -8.05 -8.22 2.09
CA VAL A 25 -6.74 -7.63 2.37
C VAL A 25 -6.81 -6.72 3.59
N PHE A 26 -5.92 -6.99 4.54
CA PHE A 26 -5.69 -6.14 5.72
C PHE A 26 -4.24 -5.63 5.81
N ARG A 27 -3.35 -6.10 4.94
CA ARG A 27 -1.96 -5.66 4.90
C ARG A 27 -1.48 -5.69 3.47
N PHE A 28 -0.91 -4.59 3.00
CA PHE A 28 -0.41 -4.51 1.63
C PHE A 28 0.73 -3.51 1.48
N VAL A 29 1.38 -3.59 0.33
CA VAL A 29 2.41 -2.69 -0.18
C VAL A 29 2.07 -2.33 -1.62
N VAL A 30 2.56 -1.21 -2.14
CA VAL A 30 2.41 -0.86 -3.57
C VAL A 30 3.76 -1.00 -4.26
N GLY A 31 3.81 -1.72 -5.39
CA GLY A 31 5.04 -1.82 -6.18
C GLY A 31 5.05 -2.91 -7.23
N SER A 32 6.20 -3.08 -7.89
CA SER A 32 6.43 -4.08 -8.94
C SER A 32 7.15 -5.33 -8.43
N VAL A 33 7.67 -5.35 -7.20
CA VAL A 33 8.39 -6.52 -6.67
C VAL A 33 7.40 -7.64 -6.33
N GLU A 34 7.57 -8.81 -6.95
CA GLU A 34 6.81 -10.04 -6.66
C GLU A 34 7.50 -10.90 -5.62
N ARG A 35 8.81 -11.03 -5.72
CA ARG A 35 9.59 -11.83 -4.79
C ARG A 35 10.83 -11.02 -4.43
N PRO A 36 10.93 -10.48 -3.20
CA PRO A 36 12.07 -9.68 -2.82
C PRO A 36 13.33 -10.56 -2.69
N ARG A 37 14.49 -9.91 -2.70
CA ARG A 37 15.78 -10.58 -2.50
C ARG A 37 15.87 -11.15 -1.08
N THR A 38 16.24 -12.43 -0.98
CA THR A 38 16.54 -13.12 0.30
C THR A 38 17.84 -13.92 0.20
N PRO A 39 18.41 -14.45 1.30
CA PRO A 39 19.55 -15.36 1.23
C PRO A 39 19.29 -16.60 0.34
N LYS A 40 18.03 -17.07 0.28
CA LYS A 40 17.63 -18.20 -0.58
C LYS A 40 17.19 -17.76 -1.99
N GLN A 41 17.01 -16.46 -2.20
CA GLN A 41 16.63 -15.87 -3.48
C GLN A 41 17.52 -14.65 -3.80
N PRO A 42 18.65 -14.85 -4.49
CA PRO A 42 19.70 -13.83 -4.61
C PRO A 42 19.31 -12.62 -5.45
N ARG A 43 18.19 -12.66 -6.18
CA ARG A 43 17.67 -11.57 -7.01
C ARG A 43 16.19 -11.35 -6.75
N SER A 44 15.76 -10.10 -6.77
CA SER A 44 14.34 -9.77 -6.77
C SER A 44 13.71 -10.20 -8.10
N VAL A 45 12.48 -10.71 -8.03
CA VAL A 45 11.62 -10.92 -9.21
C VAL A 45 10.60 -9.80 -9.23
N PHE A 46 10.41 -9.21 -10.41
CA PHE A 46 9.48 -8.12 -10.63
C PHE A 46 8.34 -8.58 -11.54
N GLY A 47 7.14 -8.10 -11.26
CA GLY A 47 5.96 -8.24 -12.11
C GLY A 47 5.32 -6.89 -12.42
N LYS A 48 4.09 -6.92 -12.93
CA LYS A 48 3.32 -5.70 -13.21
C LYS A 48 3.13 -4.87 -11.92
N PRO A 49 3.18 -3.52 -11.97
CA PRO A 49 2.89 -2.69 -10.81
C PRO A 49 1.51 -3.03 -10.21
N ALA A 50 1.47 -3.27 -8.90
CA ALA A 50 0.26 -3.72 -8.23
C ALA A 50 0.22 -3.27 -6.76
N VAL A 51 -0.98 -3.27 -6.19
CA VAL A 51 -1.19 -3.45 -4.75
C VAL A 51 -0.92 -4.91 -4.44
N ARG A 52 -0.01 -5.17 -3.50
CA ARG A 52 0.53 -6.49 -3.23
C ARG A 52 0.43 -6.87 -1.76
N VAL A 53 0.11 -8.12 -1.51
CA VAL A 53 -0.09 -8.71 -0.19
C VAL A 53 1.13 -9.55 0.15
N PRO A 54 1.81 -9.28 1.29
CA PRO A 54 2.85 -10.15 1.79
C PRO A 54 2.29 -11.54 2.16
N THR A 55 2.79 -12.57 1.49
CA THR A 55 2.43 -13.97 1.64
C THR A 55 3.71 -14.84 1.68
N GLY A 56 3.55 -16.15 1.91
CA GLY A 56 4.67 -17.09 1.97
C GLY A 56 5.42 -17.08 3.31
N GLY A 57 6.45 -17.92 3.40
CA GLY A 57 7.28 -18.06 4.60
C GLY A 57 8.43 -17.04 4.63
N LYS A 58 9.03 -16.84 5.81
CA LYS A 58 10.15 -15.88 6.02
C LYS A 58 11.32 -16.08 5.04
N ASP A 59 11.57 -17.31 4.64
CA ASP A 59 12.69 -17.67 3.75
C ASP A 59 12.41 -17.41 2.26
N ARG A 60 11.14 -17.42 1.88
CA ARG A 60 10.65 -17.23 0.50
C ARG A 60 9.38 -16.38 0.54
N PRO A 61 9.50 -15.10 0.95
CA PRO A 61 8.38 -14.18 0.94
C PRO A 61 7.93 -13.94 -0.50
N VAL A 62 6.63 -13.82 -0.67
CA VAL A 62 6.00 -13.51 -1.95
C VAL A 62 5.05 -12.34 -1.75
N LEU A 63 5.12 -11.34 -2.62
CA LEU A 63 4.25 -10.18 -2.66
C LEU A 63 3.20 -10.41 -3.75
N ALA A 64 2.15 -11.17 -3.40
CA ALA A 64 1.09 -11.56 -4.32
C ALA A 64 0.21 -10.37 -4.70
N PRO A 65 -0.10 -10.13 -5.99
CA PRO A 65 -0.94 -9.01 -6.37
C PRO A 65 -2.38 -9.21 -5.88
N CYS A 66 -3.06 -8.14 -5.47
CA CYS A 66 -4.52 -8.16 -5.25
C CYS A 66 -5.27 -7.15 -6.13
N ALA A 67 -4.58 -6.13 -6.62
CA ALA A 67 -5.08 -5.19 -7.61
C ALA A 67 -3.91 -4.66 -8.46
N PHE A 68 -4.09 -4.51 -9.76
CA PHE A 68 -3.06 -4.07 -10.71
C PHE A 68 -3.24 -2.60 -11.05
N LEU A 69 -2.14 -1.86 -11.19
CA LEU A 69 -2.19 -0.46 -11.62
C LEU A 69 -2.35 -0.39 -13.14
N GLY A 70 -3.07 0.63 -13.60
CA GLY A 70 -3.12 0.98 -15.02
C GLY A 70 -1.75 1.40 -15.56
N SER A 71 -1.44 0.98 -16.78
CA SER A 71 -0.20 1.36 -17.48
C SER A 71 -0.40 2.39 -18.61
N SER A 72 -1.64 2.62 -19.03
CA SER A 72 -2.01 3.51 -20.12
C SER A 72 -3.33 4.19 -19.81
N SER A 73 -3.53 5.40 -20.35
CA SER A 73 -4.81 6.09 -20.23
C SER A 73 -5.88 5.29 -20.98
N VAL A 74 -7.05 5.13 -20.35
CA VAL A 74 -8.20 4.45 -20.95
C VAL A 74 -9.20 5.52 -21.37
N ALA A 75 -9.65 5.44 -22.63
CA ALA A 75 -10.64 6.36 -23.15
C ALA A 75 -11.93 6.28 -22.31
N GLY A 76 -12.38 7.42 -21.79
CA GLY A 76 -13.59 7.52 -20.96
C GLY A 76 -13.37 7.48 -19.46
N LEU A 77 -12.15 7.20 -18.97
CA LEU A 77 -11.80 7.42 -17.56
C LEU A 77 -11.09 8.77 -17.38
N PRO A 78 -11.52 9.62 -16.44
CA PRO A 78 -10.86 10.90 -16.17
C PRO A 78 -9.55 10.75 -15.38
N SER A 79 -9.28 9.55 -14.87
CA SER A 79 -8.15 9.29 -13.96
C SER A 79 -6.84 9.05 -14.70
N ARG A 80 -5.74 9.34 -13.99
CA ARG A 80 -4.40 8.95 -14.44
C ARG A 80 -4.22 7.43 -14.31
N PRO A 81 -3.43 6.79 -15.19
CA PRO A 81 -3.23 5.33 -15.14
C PRO A 81 -2.71 4.84 -13.79
N GLU A 82 -1.80 5.58 -13.17
CA GLU A 82 -1.21 5.27 -11.86
C GLU A 82 -2.18 5.38 -10.68
N LEU A 83 -3.34 6.01 -10.89
CA LEU A 83 -4.43 6.15 -9.92
C LEU A 83 -5.66 5.29 -10.27
N THR A 84 -5.50 4.38 -11.22
CA THR A 84 -6.53 3.44 -11.66
C THR A 84 -6.12 2.01 -11.29
N LEU A 85 -7.03 1.27 -10.67
CA LEU A 85 -6.79 -0.12 -10.23
C LEU A 85 -7.72 -1.10 -10.95
N TYR A 86 -7.18 -2.28 -11.26
CA TYR A 86 -7.86 -3.37 -11.93
C TYR A 86 -7.76 -4.66 -11.11
N GLU A 87 -8.73 -5.54 -11.24
CA GLU A 87 -8.70 -6.87 -10.60
C GLU A 87 -7.80 -7.87 -11.33
N ASP A 88 -7.49 -7.63 -12.61
CA ASP A 88 -6.67 -8.50 -13.44
C ASP A 88 -5.48 -7.76 -14.06
N ALA A 89 -4.47 -8.56 -14.41
CA ALA A 89 -3.22 -8.09 -14.97
C ALA A 89 -3.39 -7.42 -16.35
N ASP A 90 -4.43 -7.76 -17.09
CA ASP A 90 -4.66 -7.33 -18.47
C ASP A 90 -5.58 -6.10 -18.55
N ALA A 91 -5.86 -5.49 -17.39
CA ALA A 91 -6.67 -4.28 -17.23
C ALA A 91 -8.06 -4.40 -17.85
N GLN A 92 -8.69 -5.58 -17.77
CA GLN A 92 -10.02 -5.82 -18.33
C GLN A 92 -11.15 -5.54 -17.33
N ARG A 93 -10.89 -5.72 -16.03
CA ARG A 93 -11.89 -5.55 -14.97
C ARG A 93 -11.45 -4.43 -14.04
N LEU A 94 -12.04 -3.26 -14.25
CA LEU A 94 -11.82 -2.08 -13.42
C LEU A 94 -12.28 -2.37 -11.98
N LEU A 95 -11.45 -2.03 -11.00
CA LEU A 95 -11.76 -2.14 -9.58
C LEU A 95 -12.24 -0.79 -9.02
N CYS A 96 -11.41 0.23 -9.19
CA CYS A 96 -11.68 1.61 -8.79
C CYS A 96 -10.71 2.57 -9.47
N TRP A 97 -11.03 3.86 -9.46
CA TRP A 97 -10.11 4.92 -9.83
C TRP A 97 -10.24 6.13 -8.91
N VAL A 98 -9.22 6.98 -8.93
CA VAL A 98 -9.21 8.26 -8.23
C VAL A 98 -9.37 9.39 -9.23
N ASP A 99 -10.37 10.25 -9.06
CA ASP A 99 -10.55 11.44 -9.89
C ASP A 99 -9.33 12.38 -9.79
N GLU A 100 -9.22 13.32 -10.73
CA GLU A 100 -8.18 14.35 -10.65
C GLU A 100 -8.30 15.15 -9.35
N PRO A 101 -7.17 15.58 -8.74
CA PRO A 101 -7.20 16.36 -7.52
C PRO A 101 -7.95 17.68 -7.71
N GLU A 102 -8.94 17.91 -6.85
CA GLU A 102 -9.67 19.17 -6.80
C GLU A 102 -9.17 20.00 -5.62
N GLU A 103 -8.83 21.26 -5.84
CA GLU A 103 -8.53 22.20 -4.76
C GLU A 103 -9.81 22.94 -4.35
N ALA A 104 -10.22 22.76 -3.08
CA ALA A 104 -11.39 23.41 -2.52
C ALA A 104 -11.11 23.81 -1.07
N ASP A 105 -11.39 25.06 -0.71
CA ASP A 105 -11.20 25.60 0.65
C ASP A 105 -9.77 25.48 1.19
N GLY A 106 -8.77 25.44 0.28
CA GLY A 106 -7.37 25.23 0.61
C GLY A 106 -6.99 23.76 0.87
N GLU A 107 -7.92 22.83 0.72
CA GLU A 107 -7.69 21.39 0.82
C GLU A 107 -7.61 20.75 -0.57
N THR A 108 -6.72 19.78 -0.73
CA THR A 108 -6.71 18.93 -1.94
C THR A 108 -7.63 17.73 -1.71
N ARG A 109 -8.62 17.54 -2.57
CA ARG A 109 -9.61 16.47 -2.50
C ARG A 109 -9.38 15.47 -3.63
N HIS A 110 -9.45 14.19 -3.30
CA HIS A 110 -9.34 13.09 -4.25
C HIS A 110 -10.57 12.19 -4.07
N THR A 111 -11.50 12.27 -5.02
CA THR A 111 -12.70 11.43 -5.03
C THR A 111 -12.33 10.04 -5.54
N VAL A 112 -12.74 9.00 -4.83
CA VAL A 112 -12.50 7.61 -5.23
C VAL A 112 -13.83 7.00 -5.68
N ARG A 113 -13.82 6.38 -6.85
CA ARG A 113 -15.00 5.76 -7.47
C ARG A 113 -14.79 4.28 -7.69
N ASP A 114 -15.85 3.50 -7.56
CA ASP A 114 -15.85 2.09 -7.95
C ASP A 114 -15.96 1.90 -9.46
N ALA A 115 -15.89 0.65 -9.93
CA ALA A 115 -16.03 0.29 -11.34
C ALA A 115 -17.31 0.81 -12.03
N GLY A 116 -18.38 1.05 -11.28
CA GLY A 116 -19.65 1.58 -11.79
C GLY A 116 -19.69 3.12 -11.87
N GLY A 117 -18.67 3.81 -11.33
CA GLY A 117 -18.63 5.26 -11.22
C GLY A 117 -19.26 5.82 -9.96
N GLU A 118 -19.71 4.95 -9.05
CA GLU A 118 -20.27 5.38 -7.77
C GLU A 118 -19.16 5.81 -6.83
N VAL A 119 -19.40 6.90 -6.08
CA VAL A 119 -18.43 7.44 -5.14
C VAL A 119 -18.38 6.54 -3.90
N ILE A 120 -17.22 5.92 -3.67
CA ILE A 120 -16.98 5.08 -2.50
C ILE A 120 -16.39 5.87 -1.32
N GLY A 121 -15.83 7.05 -1.59
CA GLY A 121 -15.31 7.95 -0.56
C GLY A 121 -14.41 9.03 -1.12
N VAL A 122 -13.89 9.87 -0.23
CA VAL A 122 -13.06 11.03 -0.57
C VAL A 122 -11.83 11.06 0.34
N LEU A 123 -10.65 11.19 -0.25
CA LEU A 123 -9.41 11.46 0.47
C LEU A 123 -9.17 12.97 0.48
N ARG A 124 -8.86 13.55 1.64
CA ARG A 124 -8.60 14.99 1.77
C ARG A 124 -7.23 15.25 2.37
N ARG A 125 -6.41 16.04 1.69
CA ARG A 125 -5.15 16.55 2.22
C ARG A 125 -5.38 17.94 2.79
N VAL A 126 -5.41 18.04 4.11
CA VAL A 126 -5.59 19.32 4.80
C VAL A 126 -4.23 19.99 4.95
N PRO A 127 -4.08 21.26 4.50
CA PRO A 127 -2.84 22.01 4.63
C PRO A 127 -2.48 22.24 6.10
N PRO A 128 -1.19 22.48 6.41
CA PRO A 128 -0.73 22.67 7.76
C PRO A 128 -1.11 24.07 8.25
N LYS A 129 -1.73 24.17 9.42
CA LYS A 129 -1.71 25.43 10.18
C LYS A 129 -0.41 25.45 10.99
N ARG A 130 0.52 26.36 10.70
CA ARG A 130 1.83 26.40 11.38
C ARG A 130 1.67 26.41 12.92
N PRO A 131 2.48 25.65 13.68
CA PRO A 131 3.61 24.80 13.27
C PRO A 131 3.24 23.33 12.94
N PHE A 132 1.95 23.02 12.81
CA PHE A 132 1.47 21.65 12.56
C PHE A 132 1.77 21.19 11.13
N LYS A 133 1.80 19.88 10.90
CA LYS A 133 2.00 19.25 9.58
C LYS A 133 0.66 19.01 8.88
N HIS A 134 0.70 18.80 7.56
CA HIS A 134 -0.47 18.36 6.79
C HIS A 134 -1.09 17.13 7.45
N THR A 135 -2.42 17.06 7.42
CA THR A 135 -3.22 15.98 8.00
C THR A 135 -4.07 15.37 6.89
N TRP A 136 -4.24 14.05 6.92
CA TRP A 136 -5.10 13.37 5.95
C TRP A 136 -6.48 13.05 6.53
N ARG A 137 -7.46 13.31 5.67
CA ARG A 137 -8.90 13.02 5.68
C ARG A 137 -9.28 11.74 4.95
N ILE A 138 -10.08 10.81 5.48
CA ILE A 138 -10.85 9.87 4.65
C ILE A 138 -12.32 9.95 5.06
N GLU A 139 -13.18 10.25 4.10
CA GLU A 139 -14.63 10.10 4.23
C GLU A 139 -15.08 8.86 3.48
N GLN A 140 -15.87 8.02 4.14
CA GLN A 140 -16.55 6.88 3.55
C GLN A 140 -18.05 7.02 3.85
N PRO A 141 -18.95 6.92 2.85
CA PRO A 141 -20.38 7.05 3.07
C PRO A 141 -20.90 6.12 4.18
N GLY A 142 -21.70 6.67 5.09
CA GLY A 142 -22.30 5.94 6.21
C GLY A 142 -21.33 5.50 7.32
N ARG A 143 -20.09 6.00 7.32
CA ARG A 143 -19.07 5.71 8.34
C ARG A 143 -18.51 6.98 8.98
N PRO A 144 -17.95 6.89 10.21
CA PRO A 144 -17.25 8.02 10.81
C PRO A 144 -16.05 8.45 9.95
N GLU A 145 -15.73 9.75 10.00
CA GLU A 145 -14.53 10.30 9.36
C GLU A 145 -13.27 9.65 9.95
N ILE A 146 -12.31 9.33 9.08
CA ILE A 146 -11.01 8.80 9.48
C ILE A 146 -9.96 9.89 9.33
N VAL A 147 -9.24 10.18 10.40
CA VAL A 147 -8.18 11.20 10.44
C VAL A 147 -6.81 10.54 10.59
N GLY A 148 -5.93 10.77 9.62
CA GLY A 148 -4.52 10.36 9.65
C GLY A 148 -3.68 11.35 10.46
N ARG A 149 -3.15 10.90 11.60
CA ARG A 149 -2.28 11.70 12.48
C ARG A 149 -0.88 11.10 12.56
N ASN A 150 0.13 11.95 12.75
CA ASN A 150 1.48 11.47 13.07
C ASN A 150 1.45 10.70 14.40
N GLU A 151 2.12 9.55 14.47
CA GLU A 151 2.24 8.69 15.68
C GLU A 151 2.61 9.50 16.94
N TRP A 152 3.48 10.50 16.80
CA TRP A 152 4.04 11.31 17.90
C TRP A 152 3.08 12.37 18.46
N ALA A 153 1.95 12.63 17.79
CA ALA A 153 0.97 13.63 18.22
C ALA A 153 -0.11 13.07 19.15
N SER A 154 -0.08 11.78 19.49
CA SER A 154 -1.06 11.14 20.38
C SER A 154 -0.43 10.72 21.72
N GLY A 155 -0.23 11.69 22.60
CA GLY A 155 0.17 11.43 23.98
C GLY A 155 -0.98 10.86 24.82
N SER A 156 -0.89 9.58 25.18
CA SER A 156 -1.22 9.15 26.54
C SER A 156 -0.19 8.08 26.97
N ALA A 157 0.56 8.37 28.03
CA ALA A 157 1.71 7.57 28.46
C ALA A 157 1.34 6.13 28.91
N GLY A 158 0.05 5.82 29.12
CA GLY A 158 -0.42 4.52 29.58
C GLY A 158 -0.59 3.46 28.49
N GLN A 159 -0.79 3.83 27.21
CA GLN A 159 -1.01 2.85 26.13
C GLN A 159 0.27 2.48 25.36
N VAL A 160 1.34 3.25 25.56
CA VAL A 160 2.64 3.07 24.89
C VAL A 160 3.28 1.71 25.23
N ALA A 161 3.06 1.18 26.44
CA ALA A 161 3.62 -0.11 26.86
C ALA A 161 3.09 -1.31 26.05
N SER A 162 1.84 -1.26 25.59
CA SER A 162 1.26 -2.33 24.75
C SER A 162 1.77 -2.32 23.31
N ARG A 163 2.25 -1.17 22.81
CA ARG A 163 2.72 -0.99 21.42
C ARG A 163 4.16 -1.47 21.19
N PHE A 164 4.96 -1.66 22.24
CA PHE A 164 6.31 -2.23 22.12
C PHE A 164 6.33 -3.76 22.03
N ALA A 165 5.28 -4.46 22.50
CA ALA A 165 5.19 -5.92 22.38
C ALA A 165 4.98 -6.37 20.93
N VAL A 166 4.25 -5.58 20.14
CA VAL A 166 4.07 -5.86 18.71
C VAL A 166 5.38 -5.61 17.95
N ARG A 167 6.12 -4.54 18.27
CA ARG A 167 7.36 -4.17 17.55
C ARG A 167 8.45 -5.26 17.58
N ALA A 168 8.58 -5.99 18.69
CA ALA A 168 9.60 -7.05 18.83
C ALA A 168 9.34 -8.29 17.94
N ALA A 169 8.10 -8.54 17.50
CA ALA A 169 7.80 -9.60 16.54
C ALA A 169 8.05 -9.18 15.07
N PHE A 170 8.10 -7.87 14.79
CA PHE A 170 8.13 -7.31 13.43
C PHE A 170 9.53 -7.03 12.88
N GLU A 171 10.53 -6.74 13.72
CA GLU A 171 11.91 -6.45 13.26
C GLU A 171 12.58 -7.61 12.51
N ALA A 172 12.13 -8.84 12.72
CA ALA A 172 12.61 -10.01 12.00
C ALA A 172 12.04 -10.16 10.58
N VAL A 173 10.99 -9.39 10.20
CA VAL A 173 10.36 -9.46 8.87
C VAL A 173 10.69 -8.21 8.04
N ASP A 174 10.84 -7.04 8.67
CA ASP A 174 11.19 -5.78 7.98
C ASP A 174 12.53 -5.82 7.25
N SER A 175 13.53 -6.51 7.81
CA SER A 175 14.85 -6.65 7.20
C SER A 175 14.85 -7.36 5.84
N LEU A 176 13.78 -8.11 5.52
CA LEU A 176 13.62 -8.81 4.25
C LEU A 176 12.91 -7.97 3.17
N PHE A 177 12.15 -6.95 3.56
CA PHE A 177 11.47 -6.05 2.61
C PHE A 177 12.34 -4.88 2.14
N HIS A 178 13.50 -4.66 2.78
CA HIS A 178 14.35 -3.48 2.56
C HIS A 178 15.45 -3.66 1.48
N ALA A 179 15.55 -4.81 0.82
CA ALA A 179 16.60 -5.10 -0.15
C ALA A 179 16.09 -5.03 -1.60
N GLY A 180 15.66 -3.86 -2.08
CA GLY A 180 15.25 -3.74 -3.49
C GLY A 180 14.84 -2.40 -4.08
N THR A 181 14.73 -1.32 -3.31
CA THR A 181 14.41 0.00 -3.87
C THR A 181 15.70 0.76 -4.20
N ASP A 182 16.17 0.61 -5.44
CA ASP A 182 17.18 1.48 -6.02
C ASP A 182 16.47 2.69 -6.65
N GLU A 183 16.14 3.71 -5.86
CA GLU A 183 15.98 5.08 -6.36
C GLU A 183 15.98 6.13 -5.23
N LYS A 184 16.62 7.26 -5.51
CA LYS A 184 16.84 8.40 -4.62
C LYS A 184 15.52 9.00 -4.12
N THR A 185 15.10 8.65 -2.91
CA THR A 185 14.30 9.55 -2.07
C THR A 185 14.55 9.24 -0.60
N THR A 186 15.67 9.71 -0.07
CA THR A 186 15.99 9.61 1.37
C THR A 186 15.23 10.68 2.15
N GLY A 187 13.91 10.53 2.20
CA GLY A 187 13.09 11.00 3.30
C GLY A 187 12.57 9.76 4.03
N LYS A 188 12.75 9.69 5.36
CA LYS A 188 12.13 8.63 6.16
C LYS A 188 10.61 8.71 5.92
N ALA A 189 10.02 7.67 5.32
CA ALA A 189 8.58 7.60 5.09
C ALA A 189 7.87 7.85 6.43
N ARG A 190 6.91 8.78 6.43
CA ARG A 190 6.19 9.15 7.64
C ARG A 190 5.22 8.02 7.98
N SER A 191 5.24 7.59 9.24
CA SER A 191 4.19 6.73 9.76
C SER A 191 2.99 7.55 10.22
N LEU A 192 1.80 7.16 9.77
CA LEU A 192 0.52 7.74 10.16
C LEU A 192 -0.33 6.69 10.86
N GLU A 193 -0.91 7.08 12.00
CA GLU A 193 -2.03 6.37 12.62
C GLU A 193 -3.34 7.00 12.15
N TRP A 194 -4.21 6.19 11.55
CA TRP A 194 -5.52 6.61 11.08
C TRP A 194 -6.55 6.22 12.11
N ARG A 195 -7.34 7.21 12.56
CA ARG A 195 -8.35 7.00 13.59
C ARG A 195 -9.72 7.44 13.14
N ALA A 196 -10.71 6.60 13.42
CA ALA A 196 -12.12 6.97 13.45
C ALA A 196 -12.52 7.06 14.92
N ASP A 197 -12.99 8.22 15.35
CA ASP A 197 -13.16 8.53 16.77
C ASP A 197 -11.87 8.23 17.56
N ASP A 198 -11.94 7.42 18.61
CA ASP A 198 -10.81 7.03 19.46
C ASP A 198 -10.17 5.68 19.05
N LYS A 199 -10.57 5.09 17.92
CA LYS A 199 -10.09 3.76 17.48
C LYS A 199 -9.14 3.87 16.30
N ILE A 200 -8.04 3.14 16.36
CA ILE A 200 -7.16 2.95 15.19
C ILE A 200 -7.87 2.05 14.19
N VAL A 201 -7.95 2.50 12.94
CA VAL A 201 -8.61 1.79 11.85
C VAL A 201 -7.64 1.41 10.73
N MET A 202 -6.51 2.11 10.63
CA MET A 202 -5.45 1.84 9.66
C MET A 202 -4.13 2.44 10.17
N THR A 203 -3.00 1.88 9.78
CA THR A 203 -1.66 2.47 9.93
C THR A 203 -0.95 2.44 8.59
N SER A 204 -0.20 3.49 8.26
CA SER A 204 0.53 3.56 6.98
C SER A 204 1.93 4.14 7.16
N GLU A 205 2.93 3.52 6.54
CA GLU A 205 4.29 4.02 6.46
C GLU A 205 4.54 4.64 5.06
N GLY A 206 3.96 5.81 4.82
CA GLY A 206 3.83 6.37 3.48
C GLY A 206 3.17 5.37 2.53
N SER A 207 3.80 5.13 1.37
CA SER A 207 3.38 4.10 0.40
C SER A 207 4.06 2.74 0.62
N ARG A 208 4.93 2.59 1.63
CA ARG A 208 5.74 1.38 1.82
C ARG A 208 4.94 0.22 2.36
N GLU A 209 4.10 0.47 3.35
CA GLU A 209 3.23 -0.53 3.95
C GLU A 209 1.97 0.13 4.51
N VAL A 210 0.84 -0.52 4.31
CA VAL A 210 -0.43 -0.15 4.94
C VAL A 210 -1.01 -1.37 5.62
N LYS A 211 -1.50 -1.18 6.85
CA LYS A 211 -2.25 -2.17 7.62
C LYS A 211 -3.61 -1.61 7.97
N ILE A 212 -4.66 -2.37 7.71
CA ILE A 212 -6.05 -2.04 8.00
C ILE A 212 -6.44 -2.85 9.24
N GLU A 213 -7.07 -2.20 10.21
CA GLU A 213 -7.59 -2.82 11.44
C GLU A 213 -9.12 -2.88 11.40
N ALA A 214 -9.76 -1.89 10.78
CA ALA A 214 -11.22 -1.83 10.68
C ALA A 214 -11.75 -2.73 9.56
N THR A 215 -12.57 -3.71 9.93
CA THR A 215 -13.24 -4.58 8.95
C THR A 215 -14.21 -3.83 8.03
N TRP A 216 -14.73 -2.69 8.48
CA TRP A 216 -15.69 -1.87 7.75
C TRP A 216 -15.08 -0.87 6.77
N LEU A 217 -13.76 -0.62 6.85
CA LEU A 217 -13.07 0.29 5.93
C LEU A 217 -13.01 -0.34 4.54
N ASP A 218 -13.48 0.37 3.52
CA ASP A 218 -13.35 -0.08 2.13
C ASP A 218 -11.86 -0.12 1.74
N ARG A 219 -11.39 -1.29 1.29
CA ARG A 219 -9.96 -1.51 0.96
C ARG A 219 -9.52 -0.63 -0.19
N ARG A 220 -10.44 -0.32 -1.11
CA ARG A 220 -10.16 0.56 -2.25
C ARG A 220 -9.80 1.97 -1.81
N LEU A 221 -10.36 2.46 -0.70
CA LEU A 221 -9.96 3.76 -0.12
C LEU A 221 -8.55 3.72 0.47
N ALA A 222 -8.19 2.63 1.16
CA ALA A 222 -6.83 2.45 1.66
C ALA A 222 -5.82 2.31 0.51
N PHE A 223 -6.16 1.59 -0.55
CA PHE A 223 -5.33 1.48 -1.75
C PHE A 223 -5.15 2.84 -2.41
N ALA A 224 -6.24 3.59 -2.61
CA ALA A 224 -6.21 4.92 -3.19
C ALA A 224 -5.30 5.87 -2.40
N PHE A 225 -5.35 5.85 -1.06
CA PHE A 225 -4.42 6.62 -0.23
C PHE A 225 -2.96 6.25 -0.51
N ALA A 226 -2.64 4.96 -0.57
CA ALA A 226 -1.28 4.51 -0.81
C ALA A 226 -0.75 4.91 -2.20
N LEU A 227 -1.65 5.02 -3.20
CA LEU A 227 -1.32 5.48 -4.55
C LEU A 227 -1.10 7.00 -4.63
N VAL A 228 -1.99 7.78 -4.02
CA VAL A 228 -1.85 9.24 -3.95
C VAL A 228 -0.59 9.63 -3.16
N GLY A 229 -0.33 8.92 -2.06
CA GLY A 229 0.86 9.07 -1.25
C GLY A 229 0.83 10.30 -0.31
N ASP A 230 1.73 10.28 0.69
CA ASP A 230 1.89 11.35 1.69
C ASP A 230 3.13 12.23 1.41
N ALA A 231 3.48 12.42 0.13
CA ALA A 231 4.67 13.17 -0.30
C ALA A 231 4.55 14.68 -0.05
#